data_AF-A0A0N9HV27-F1
#
_entry.id   AF-A0A0N9HV27-F1
#
_cell.length_a   1.000
_cell.length_b   1.000
_cell.length_c   1.000
_cell.angle_alpha   90.00
_cell.angle_beta   90.00
_cell.angle_gamma   90.00
#
_symmetry.space_group_name_H-M   'P 1'
#
loop_
_entity.id
_entity.type
_entity.pdbx_description
1 polymer ?
#
loop_
_entity_poly.entity_id
_entity_poly.type
_entity_poly.pdbx_seq_one_letter_code
_entity_poly.pdbx_strand_id
1 'polypeptide(L)'
;MNRSRLEQKLEWKDVAKRGDISDPTLRRIRNKPESTLTEDAKIRIEDGLGWTPGDVDGVLAGGTYTYRRPMLDAESATVEQIINFMLDMEAKRRPDFRLLLSRIDARWFTTP
;
A
#
# COMPACT_ATOMS: atom_id res chain seq x y z
N MET A 1 -13.13 -6.10 -2.50
CA MET A 1 -12.07 -6.49 -1.53
C MET A 1 -11.44 -7.86 -1.81
N ASN A 2 -12.18 -8.99 -1.77
CA ASN A 2 -11.57 -10.33 -1.91
C ASN A 2 -10.82 -10.54 -3.25
N ARG A 3 -11.32 -9.93 -4.34
CA ARG A 3 -10.64 -9.94 -5.66
C ARG A 3 -9.23 -9.34 -5.61
N SER A 4 -9.09 -8.09 -5.15
CA SER A 4 -7.79 -7.41 -4.99
C SER A 4 -6.78 -8.22 -4.16
N ARG A 5 -7.22 -8.78 -3.03
CA ARG A 5 -6.34 -9.63 -2.21
C ARG A 5 -5.79 -10.82 -3.01
N LEU A 6 -6.64 -11.48 -3.80
CA LEU A 6 -6.25 -12.63 -4.64
C LEU A 6 -5.32 -12.22 -5.78
N GLU A 7 -5.58 -11.08 -6.44
CA GLU A 7 -4.70 -10.50 -7.47
C GLU A 7 -3.29 -10.26 -6.93
N GLN A 8 -3.21 -9.77 -5.69
CA GLN A 8 -1.94 -9.51 -4.99
C GLN A 8 -1.32 -10.75 -4.32
N LYS A 9 -1.95 -11.93 -4.45
CA LYS A 9 -1.53 -13.18 -3.79
C LYS A 9 -1.35 -13.04 -2.26
N LEU A 10 -2.16 -12.18 -1.63
CA LEU A 10 -2.12 -11.94 -0.19
C LEU A 10 -3.00 -12.92 0.56
N GLU A 11 -2.64 -13.28 1.78
CA GLU A 11 -3.57 -13.85 2.74
C GLU A 11 -4.27 -12.74 3.55
N TRP A 12 -5.41 -13.05 4.17
CA TRP A 12 -6.11 -12.08 5.00
C TRP A 12 -5.28 -11.59 6.19
N LYS A 13 -4.42 -12.46 6.74
CA LYS A 13 -3.45 -12.09 7.79
C LYS A 13 -2.45 -11.03 7.32
N ASP A 14 -2.09 -11.02 6.04
CA ASP A 14 -1.17 -10.05 5.46
C ASP A 14 -1.85 -8.69 5.32
N VAL A 15 -3.11 -8.68 4.88
CA VAL A 15 -3.94 -7.46 4.84
C VAL A 15 -4.11 -6.88 6.23
N ALA A 16 -4.40 -7.73 7.23
CA ALA A 16 -4.54 -7.33 8.63
C ALA A 16 -3.25 -6.68 9.15
N LYS A 17 -2.11 -7.33 8.91
CA LYS A 17 -0.78 -6.85 9.32
C LYS A 17 -0.40 -5.53 8.63
N ARG A 18 -0.65 -5.42 7.32
CA ARG A 18 -0.32 -4.21 6.54
C ARG A 18 -1.18 -3.01 6.92
N GLY A 19 -2.44 -3.25 7.25
CA GLY A 19 -3.41 -2.24 7.65
C GLY A 19 -3.43 -1.92 9.15
N ASP A 20 -2.52 -2.50 9.94
CA ASP A 20 -2.53 -2.37 11.41
C ASP A 20 -3.92 -2.62 12.03
N ILE A 21 -4.59 -3.69 11.60
CA ILE A 21 -5.91 -4.09 12.09
C ILE A 21 -5.86 -5.54 12.59
N SER A 22 -6.56 -5.83 13.69
CA SER A 22 -6.56 -7.20 14.22
C SER A 22 -7.27 -8.17 13.27
N ASP A 23 -6.75 -9.40 13.15
CA ASP A 23 -7.39 -10.45 12.34
C ASP A 23 -8.85 -10.75 12.79
N PRO A 24 -9.19 -10.78 14.10
CA PRO A 24 -10.58 -10.88 14.54
C PRO A 24 -11.45 -9.73 14.05
N THR A 25 -10.94 -8.49 14.08
CA THR A 25 -11.66 -7.31 13.57
C THR A 25 -11.89 -7.43 12.07
N LEU A 26 -10.85 -7.75 11.30
CA LEU A 26 -10.95 -7.91 9.84
C LEU A 26 -11.90 -9.05 9.45
N ARG A 27 -11.84 -10.18 10.18
CA ARG A 27 -12.78 -11.31 10.01
C ARG A 27 -14.21 -10.90 10.31
N ARG A 28 -14.45 -10.11 11.37
CA ARG A 28 -15.79 -9.60 11.71
C ARG A 28 -16.35 -8.72 10.60
N ILE A 29 -15.54 -7.82 10.07
CA ILE A 29 -15.88 -6.91 8.96
C ILE A 29 -16.28 -7.71 7.71
N ARG A 30 -15.46 -8.71 7.34
CA ARG A 30 -15.73 -9.57 6.19
C ARG A 30 -17.03 -10.36 6.32
N ASN A 31 -17.33 -10.84 7.53
CA ASN A 31 -18.47 -11.73 7.77
C ASN A 31 -19.78 -10.97 8.08
N LYS A 32 -19.70 -9.67 8.39
CA LYS A 32 -20.86 -8.81 8.68
C LYS A 32 -20.81 -7.54 7.81
N PRO A 33 -21.04 -7.65 6.49
CA PRO A 33 -21.02 -6.51 5.57
C PRO A 33 -22.07 -5.45 5.90
N GLU A 34 -23.13 -5.81 6.66
CA GLU A 34 -24.20 -4.90 7.07
C GLU A 34 -23.88 -4.09 8.33
N SER A 35 -22.75 -4.38 9.01
CA SER A 35 -22.30 -3.54 10.11
C SER A 35 -21.60 -2.30 9.58
N THR A 36 -22.04 -1.13 10.02
CA THR A 36 -21.43 0.16 9.67
C THR A 36 -19.94 0.13 10.01
N LEU A 37 -19.10 0.18 8.99
CA LEU A 37 -17.65 0.31 9.17
C LEU A 37 -17.34 1.70 9.67
N THR A 38 -16.50 1.81 10.69
CA THR A 38 -15.93 3.09 11.09
C THR A 38 -14.97 3.56 10.00
N GLU A 39 -14.85 4.87 9.80
CA GLU A 39 -13.91 5.46 8.84
C GLU A 39 -12.47 4.98 9.08
N ASP A 40 -12.04 4.88 10.35
CA ASP A 40 -10.72 4.36 10.70
C ASP A 40 -10.51 2.90 10.23
N ALA A 41 -11.54 2.06 10.33
CA ALA A 41 -11.45 0.68 9.85
C ALA A 41 -11.37 0.60 8.33
N LYS A 42 -12.07 1.49 7.61
CA LYS A 42 -12.00 1.58 6.14
C LYS A 42 -10.59 1.97 5.70
N ILE A 43 -10.03 3.03 6.28
CA ILE A 43 -8.67 3.51 5.98
C ILE A 43 -7.63 2.42 6.22
N ARG A 44 -7.72 1.72 7.37
CA ARG A 44 -6.83 0.59 7.67
C ARG A 44 -6.92 -0.54 6.67
N ILE A 45 -8.13 -0.87 6.20
CA ILE A 45 -8.30 -1.89 5.16
C ILE A 45 -7.71 -1.42 3.82
N GLU A 46 -7.89 -0.14 3.49
CA GLU A 46 -7.32 0.47 2.28
C GLU A 46 -5.80 0.44 2.33
N ASP A 47 -5.20 0.81 3.45
CA ASP A 47 -3.76 0.70 3.68
C ASP A 47 -3.30 -0.76 3.55
N GLY A 48 -4.05 -1.70 4.13
CA GLY A 48 -3.76 -3.14 4.06
C GLY A 48 -3.79 -3.72 2.63
N LEU A 49 -4.66 -3.17 1.78
CA LEU A 49 -4.82 -3.56 0.38
C LEU A 49 -4.00 -2.70 -0.59
N GLY A 50 -3.32 -1.66 -0.10
CA GLY A 50 -2.64 -0.67 -0.92
C GLY A 50 -3.59 0.12 -1.81
N TRP A 51 -4.80 0.39 -1.34
CA TRP A 51 -5.83 1.15 -2.04
C TRP A 51 -5.79 2.64 -1.70
N THR A 52 -6.40 3.46 -2.55
CA THR A 52 -6.56 4.90 -2.31
C THR A 52 -7.62 5.11 -1.22
N PRO A 53 -7.47 6.11 -0.33
CA PRO A 53 -8.49 6.40 0.67
C PRO A 53 -9.87 6.64 0.04
N GLY A 54 -10.92 5.98 0.55
CA GLY A 54 -12.29 6.06 0.04
C GLY A 54 -12.67 4.96 -0.98
N ASP A 55 -11.71 4.17 -1.48
CA ASP A 55 -11.98 3.06 -2.39
C ASP A 55 -12.82 1.95 -1.75
N VAL A 56 -12.81 1.80 -0.43
CA VAL A 56 -13.68 0.85 0.26
C VAL A 56 -15.14 1.21 0.07
N ASP A 57 -15.50 2.47 0.24
CA ASP A 57 -16.88 2.93 0.02
C ASP A 57 -17.25 2.86 -1.46
N GLY A 58 -16.32 3.23 -2.34
CA GLY A 58 -16.50 3.08 -3.79
C GLY A 58 -16.81 1.63 -4.19
N VAL A 59 -16.03 0.67 -3.68
CA VAL A 59 -16.24 -0.76 -3.96
C VAL A 59 -17.50 -1.31 -3.32
N LEU A 60 -17.87 -0.87 -2.10
CA LEU A 60 -19.11 -1.27 -1.44
C LEU A 60 -20.35 -0.74 -2.19
N ALA A 61 -20.25 0.42 -2.83
CA ALA A 61 -21.28 0.96 -3.72
C ALA A 61 -21.30 0.33 -5.13
N GLY A 62 -20.46 -0.67 -5.39
CA GLY A 62 -20.37 -1.35 -6.70
C GLY A 62 -19.42 -0.70 -7.71
N GLY A 63 -18.64 0.30 -7.27
CA GLY A 63 -17.58 0.94 -8.05
C GLY A 63 -16.27 0.15 -8.10
N THR A 64 -15.19 0.83 -8.48
CA THR A 64 -13.84 0.26 -8.64
C THR A 64 -12.87 0.85 -7.62
N TYR A 65 -11.73 0.19 -7.42
CA TYR A 65 -10.64 0.63 -6.53
C TYR A 65 -9.41 1.02 -7.35
N THR A 66 -8.57 1.89 -6.80
CA THR A 66 -7.31 2.32 -7.38
C THR A 66 -6.15 2.02 -6.42
N TYR A 67 -5.12 1.34 -6.92
CA TYR A 67 -3.92 1.12 -6.12
C TYR A 67 -3.21 2.44 -5.80
N ARG A 68 -2.91 2.67 -4.52
CA ARG A 68 -2.01 3.71 -4.04
C ARG A 68 -0.62 3.35 -4.55
N ARG A 69 -0.21 3.94 -5.67
CA ARG A 69 1.12 3.73 -6.28
C ARG A 69 2.24 4.02 -5.25
N PRO A 70 3.41 3.35 -5.37
CA PRO A 70 3.92 2.80 -6.62
C PRO A 70 4.11 1.29 -6.52
N MET A 71 3.15 0.52 -6.99
CA MET A 71 3.48 -0.79 -7.51
C MET A 71 4.20 -0.52 -8.84
N LEU A 72 5.52 -0.68 -8.85
CA LEU A 72 6.28 -0.61 -10.08
C LEU A 72 5.83 -1.77 -10.96
N ASP A 73 5.40 -1.44 -12.16
CA ASP A 73 5.20 -2.44 -13.18
C ASP A 73 6.58 -2.91 -13.66
N ALA A 74 6.89 -4.19 -13.50
CA ALA A 74 8.18 -4.73 -13.89
C ALA A 74 8.48 -4.59 -15.39
N GLU A 75 7.44 -4.48 -16.23
CA GLU A 75 7.58 -4.37 -17.68
C GLU A 75 7.71 -2.92 -18.16
N SER A 76 7.19 -1.95 -17.41
CA SER A 76 7.11 -0.55 -17.85
C SER A 76 7.75 0.47 -16.91
N ALA A 77 8.24 0.04 -15.74
CA ALA A 77 8.89 0.93 -14.79
C ALA A 77 10.20 1.47 -15.36
N THR A 78 10.37 2.78 -15.28
CA THR A 78 11.65 3.41 -15.62
C THR A 78 12.68 3.16 -14.51
N VAL A 79 13.96 3.23 -14.86
CA VAL A 79 15.07 3.11 -13.91
C VAL A 79 14.93 4.12 -12.75
N GLU A 80 14.49 5.34 -13.04
CA GLU A 80 14.24 6.38 -12.03
C GLU A 80 13.12 5.99 -11.05
N GLN A 81 12.02 5.43 -11.56
CA GLN A 81 10.92 4.95 -10.72
C GLN A 81 11.36 3.78 -9.83
N ILE A 82 12.20 2.88 -10.37
CA ILE A 82 12.80 1.76 -9.63
C ILE A 82 13.69 2.28 -8.50
N ILE A 83 14.59 3.21 -8.80
CA ILE A 83 15.47 3.84 -7.80
C ILE A 83 14.63 4.51 -6.71
N ASN A 84 13.68 5.37 -7.07
CA ASN A 84 12.85 6.08 -6.11
C ASN A 84 12.05 5.14 -5.20
N PHE A 85 11.54 4.03 -5.74
CA PHE A 85 10.87 3.00 -4.93
C PHE A 85 11.81 2.32 -3.94
N MET A 86 13.01 1.93 -4.38
CA MET A 86 14.02 1.32 -3.50
C MET A 86 14.44 2.30 -2.39
N LEU A 87 14.62 3.58 -2.72
CA LEU A 87 14.96 4.63 -1.75
C LEU A 87 13.82 4.85 -0.75
N ASP A 88 12.56 4.82 -1.18
CA ASP A 88 11.40 4.92 -0.28
C ASP A 88 11.28 3.71 0.64
N MET A 89 11.54 2.51 0.13
CA MET A 89 11.59 1.29 0.95
C MET A 89 12.68 1.35 2.02
N GLU A 90 13.90 1.77 1.67
CA GLU A 90 15.01 1.82 2.63
C GLU A 90 14.82 2.96 3.64
N ALA A 91 14.25 4.09 3.23
CA ALA A 91 13.90 5.19 4.15
C ALA A 91 12.85 4.77 5.20
N LYS A 92 11.87 3.94 4.83
CA LYS A 92 10.89 3.39 5.79
C LYS A 92 11.54 2.43 6.77
N ARG A 93 12.56 1.69 6.33
CA ARG A 93 13.31 0.76 7.18
C ARG A 93 14.30 1.48 8.10
N ARG A 94 14.87 2.58 7.62
CA ARG A 94 15.91 3.38 8.29
C ARG A 94 15.62 4.87 8.06
N PRO A 95 14.94 5.54 9.00
CA PRO A 95 14.53 6.94 8.84
C PRO A 95 15.69 7.90 8.58
N ASP A 96 16.87 7.59 9.10
CA ASP A 96 18.13 8.32 8.93
C ASP A 96 18.75 8.17 7.53
N PHE A 97 18.32 7.18 6.75
CA PHE A 97 18.85 6.91 5.41
C PHE A 97 18.63 8.07 4.44
N ARG A 98 17.50 8.80 4.55
CA ARG A 98 17.26 10.00 3.71
C ARG A 98 18.27 11.11 3.98
N LEU A 99 18.72 11.26 5.23
CA LEU A 99 19.74 12.24 5.60
C LEU A 99 21.14 11.83 5.12
N LEU A 100 21.39 10.53 5.02
CA LEU A 100 22.63 10.00 4.43
C LEU A 100 22.68 10.29 2.92
N LEU A 101 21.57 10.04 2.21
CA LEU A 101 21.47 10.27 0.77
C LEU A 101 21.59 11.75 0.39
N SER A 102 20.99 12.66 1.16
CA SER A 102 21.11 14.10 0.90
C SER A 102 22.53 14.65 1.14
N ARG A 103 23.38 13.88 1.82
CA ARG A 103 24.81 14.19 2.06
C ARG A 103 25.74 13.53 1.06
N ILE A 104 25.29 12.50 0.35
CA ILE A 104 26.03 11.90 -0.76
C ILE A 104 25.78 12.79 -1.97
N ASP A 105 26.77 13.63 -2.26
CA ASP A 105 26.75 14.58 -3.39
C ASP A 105 26.32 13.85 -4.67
N ALA A 106 25.30 14.37 -5.35
CA ALA A 106 24.57 13.75 -6.47
C ALA A 106 25.41 13.47 -7.75
N ARG A 107 26.74 13.58 -7.66
CA ARG A 107 27.70 13.39 -8.76
C ARG A 107 27.75 11.96 -9.29
N TRP A 108 27.23 10.97 -8.55
CA TRP A 108 27.24 9.57 -8.98
C TRP A 108 26.06 9.21 -9.90
N PHE A 109 25.01 10.03 -9.96
CA PHE A 109 23.79 9.74 -10.74
C PHE A 109 23.62 10.62 -11.99
N THR A 110 24.53 11.57 -12.21
CA THR A 110 24.53 12.47 -13.38
C THR A 110 25.89 12.43 -14.07
N THR A 111 26.18 11.34 -14.77
CA THR A 111 27.17 11.37 -15.86
C THR A 111 26.47 10.81 -17.11
N PRO A 112 26.54 11.50 -18.25
CA PRO A 112 25.69 11.27 -19.42
C PRO A 112 25.90 9.91 -20.08
#